data_AF-A0A5S4GUI2-F1
#
_entry.id   AF-A0A5S4GUI2-F1
#
_cell.length_a   1.000
_cell.length_b   1.000
_cell.length_c   1.000
_cell.angle_alpha   90.00
_cell.angle_beta   90.00
_cell.angle_gamma   90.00
#
_symmetry.space_group_name_H-M   'P 1'
#
loop_
_entity.id
_entity.type
_entity.pdbx_description
1 polymer ?
#
loop_
_entity_poly.entity_id
_entity_poly.type
_entity_poly.pdbx_seq_one_letter_code
_entity_poly.pdbx_strand_id
1 'polypeptide(L)' 'MDERDVGRGDVQELSDFELIVYETVAEIDKERGAADFETIGALVEAPEEDLWAALGHLVSINHLHSTSEGYVLGPHDWAP' A
#
# COMPACT_ATOMS: atom_id res chain seq x y z
N MET A 1 3.01 -18.17 -29.99
CA MET A 1 2.24 -17.07 -29.40
C MET A 1 1.47 -17.70 -28.29
N ASP A 2 1.72 -17.31 -27.04
CA ASP A 2 0.79 -17.34 -25.91
C ASP A 2 1.42 -16.44 -24.84
N GLU A 3 1.20 -15.16 -25.14
CA GLU A 3 0.95 -14.00 -24.30
C GLU A 3 1.27 -14.11 -22.79
N ARG A 4 2.09 -13.15 -22.36
CA ARG A 4 2.51 -12.87 -21.00
C ARG A 4 1.29 -12.52 -20.13
N ASP A 5 1.10 -13.24 -19.03
CA ASP A 5 0.33 -12.76 -17.88
C ASP A 5 1.13 -13.10 -16.61
N VAL A 6 2.09 -12.22 -16.28
CA VAL A 6 2.96 -12.33 -15.08
C VAL A 6 3.00 -10.97 -14.38
N GLY A 7 1.84 -10.34 -14.14
CA GLY A 7 1.87 -9.00 -13.53
C GLY A 7 0.54 -8.40 -13.09
N ARG A 8 -0.55 -9.17 -13.02
CA ARG A 8 -1.85 -8.69 -12.55
C ARG A 8 -2.47 -9.52 -11.43
N GLY A 9 -1.71 -10.46 -10.84
CA GLY A 9 -2.21 -11.38 -9.82
C GLY A 9 -2.41 -10.72 -8.45
N ASP A 10 -1.44 -9.94 -7.98
CA ASP A 10 -1.42 -9.50 -6.58
C ASP A 10 -2.40 -8.34 -6.26
N VAL A 11 -2.70 -7.49 -7.23
CA VAL A 11 -3.65 -6.37 -7.05
C VAL A 11 -5.11 -6.84 -7.04
N GLN A 12 -5.40 -8.04 -7.56
CA GLN A 12 -6.76 -8.63 -7.55
C GLN A 12 -7.16 -9.25 -6.22
N GLU A 13 -6.23 -9.40 -5.25
CA GLU A 13 -6.53 -9.95 -3.92
C GLU A 13 -6.72 -8.86 -2.83
N LEU A 14 -6.47 -7.59 -3.16
CA LEU A 14 -6.71 -6.47 -2.26
C LEU A 14 -8.19 -6.08 -2.23
N SER A 15 -8.71 -5.81 -1.03
CA SER A 15 -9.99 -5.15 -0.89
C SER A 15 -9.93 -3.70 -1.41
N ASP A 16 -11.08 -3.14 -1.78
CA ASP A 16 -11.18 -1.72 -2.18
C ASP A 16 -10.58 -0.79 -1.12
N PHE A 17 -10.72 -1.14 0.16
CA PHE A 17 -10.14 -0.37 1.25
C PHE A 17 -8.61 -0.44 1.28
N GLU A 18 -8.03 -1.63 1.12
CA GLU A 18 -6.58 -1.79 1.07
C GLU A 18 -5.96 -1.11 -0.15
N LEU A 19 -6.67 -1.08 -1.28
CA LEU A 19 -6.27 -0.31 -2.45
C LEU A 19 -6.20 1.19 -2.13
N ILE A 20 -7.22 1.75 -1.48
CA ILE A 20 -7.22 3.17 -1.08
C ILE A 20 -6.06 3.48 -0.12
N VAL A 21 -5.83 2.62 0.87
CA VAL A 21 -4.71 2.77 1.82
C VAL A 21 -3.37 2.70 1.09
N TYR A 22 -3.19 1.73 0.20
CA TYR A 22 -1.99 1.57 -0.60
C TYR A 22 -1.74 2.78 -1.52
N GLU A 23 -2.76 3.24 -2.25
CA GLU A 23 -2.68 4.39 -3.14
C GLU A 23 -2.30 5.65 -2.37
N THR A 24 -2.92 5.87 -1.21
CA THR A 24 -2.59 7.01 -0.32
C THR A 24 -1.12 7.00 0.10
N VAL A 25 -0.61 5.83 0.53
CA VAL A 25 0.81 5.69 0.89
C VAL A 25 1.71 5.92 -0.32
N ALA A 26 1.34 5.37 -1.49
CA ALA A 26 2.09 5.51 -2.72
C ALA A 26 2.18 6.97 -3.20
N GLU A 27 1.13 7.76 -3.03
CA GLU A 27 1.13 9.19 -3.36
C GLU A 27 2.06 9.98 -2.43
N ILE A 28 1.97 9.73 -1.11
CA ILE A 28 2.82 10.39 -0.12
C ILE A 28 4.30 10.03 -0.33
N ASP A 29 4.61 8.75 -0.55
CA ASP A 29 5.97 8.25 -0.75
C ASP A 29 6.65 8.92 -1.96
N LYS A 30 5.92 9.08 -3.07
CA LYS A 30 6.42 9.73 -4.29
C LYS A 30 6.72 11.22 -4.12
N GLU A 31 5.94 11.92 -3.29
CA GLU A 31 6.05 13.37 -3.15
C GLU A 31 6.93 13.80 -1.96
N ARG A 32 6.87 13.06 -0.85
CA ARG A 32 7.35 13.52 0.47
C ARG A 32 8.16 12.49 1.24
N GLY A 33 8.18 11.23 0.81
CA GLY A 33 8.80 10.11 1.53
C GLY A 33 7.82 9.38 2.45
N ALA A 34 8.31 8.71 3.50
CA ALA A 34 7.50 7.80 4.31
C ALA A 34 6.19 8.41 4.84
N ALA A 35 5.09 7.68 4.66
CA ALA A 35 3.76 8.05 5.10
C ALA A 35 3.54 7.63 6.55
N ASP A 36 3.39 8.58 7.47
CA ASP A 36 3.08 8.27 8.86
C ASP A 36 1.60 7.87 9.04
N PHE A 37 1.32 7.11 10.09
CA PHE A 37 0.00 6.53 10.36
C PHE A 37 -1.09 7.60 10.56
N GLU A 38 -0.77 8.71 11.24
CA GLU A 38 -1.74 9.77 11.52
C GLU A 38 -2.16 10.48 10.23
N THR A 39 -1.20 10.75 9.34
CA THR A 39 -1.46 11.34 8.03
C THR A 39 -2.29 10.41 7.14
N ILE A 40 -1.96 9.12 7.10
CA ILE A 40 -2.74 8.14 6.31
C ILE A 40 -4.17 8.08 6.85
N GLY A 41 -4.35 7.99 8.17
CA GLY A 41 -5.68 7.95 8.79
C GLY A 41 -6.51 9.20 8.53
N ALA A 42 -5.88 10.38 8.53
CA ALA A 42 -6.55 11.64 8.23
C ALA A 42 -7.01 11.74 6.76
N LEU A 43 -6.29 11.12 5.82
CA LEU A 43 -6.62 11.17 4.39
C LEU A 43 -7.60 10.08 3.97
N VAL A 44 -7.47 8.88 4.54
CA VAL A 44 -8.36 7.74 4.26
C VAL A 44 -9.69 7.87 5.01
N GLU A 45 -9.74 8.67 6.08
CA GLU A 45 -10.93 8.89 6.93
C GLU A 45 -11.55 7.58 7.45
N ALA A 46 -10.71 6.66 7.91
CA ALA A 46 -11.11 5.33 8.35
C ALA A 46 -10.87 5.06 9.85
N PRO A 47 -11.56 4.07 10.44
CA PRO A 47 -11.29 3.62 11.79
C PRO A 47 -9.85 3.13 11.95
N GLU A 48 -9.27 3.44 13.11
CA GLU A 48 -7.88 3.11 13.41
C GLU A 48 -7.59 1.61 13.30
N GLU A 49 -8.51 0.76 13.79
CA GLU A 49 -8.39 -0.70 13.77
C GLU A 49 -8.36 -1.25 12.33
N ASP A 50 -9.24 -0.74 11.47
CA ASP A 50 -9.30 -1.15 10.06
C ASP A 50 -8.03 -0.72 9.32
N LEU A 51 -7.55 0.50 9.59
CA LEU A 51 -6.31 1.00 9.00
C LEU A 51 -5.08 0.18 9.44
N TRP A 52 -5.00 -0.20 10.72
CA TRP A 52 -3.95 -1.09 11.21
C TRP A 52 -4.00 -2.46 10.55
N ALA A 53 -5.20 -3.03 10.39
CA ALA A 53 -5.37 -4.32 9.72
C ALA A 53 -4.91 -4.25 8.26
N ALA A 54 -5.33 -3.21 7.52
CA ALA A 54 -4.95 -3.00 6.13
C ALA A 54 -3.44 -2.79 5.96
N LEU A 55 -2.82 -1.89 6.74
CA LEU A 55 -1.38 -1.65 6.69
C LEU A 55 -0.58 -2.89 7.08
N GLY A 56 -1.03 -3.63 8.08
CA GLY A 56 -0.43 -4.90 8.49
C GLY A 56 -0.48 -5.95 7.38
N HIS A 57 -1.63 -6.08 6.71
CA HIS A 57 -1.75 -7.00 5.59
C HIS A 57 -0.85 -6.58 4.42
N LEU A 58 -0.89 -5.31 4.00
CA LEU A 58 -0.06 -4.75 2.92
C LEU A 58 1.44 -4.93 3.17
N VAL A 59 1.89 -4.81 4.43
CA VAL A 59 3.28 -5.12 4.81
C VAL A 59 3.56 -6.62 4.71
N SER A 60 2.64 -7.47 5.15
CA SER A 60 2.83 -8.93 5.11
C SER A 60 2.94 -9.49 3.69
N ILE A 61 2.27 -8.87 2.72
CA ILE A 61 2.35 -9.22 1.29
C ILE A 61 3.38 -8.36 0.53
N ASN A 62 4.28 -7.67 1.26
CA ASN A 62 5.41 -6.91 0.73
C ASN A 62 5.04 -5.77 -0.25
N HIS A 63 3.80 -5.27 -0.17
CA HIS A 63 3.35 -4.10 -0.91
C HIS A 63 3.80 -2.80 -0.25
N LEU A 64 3.89 -2.78 1.08
CA LEU A 64 4.44 -1.68 1.87
C LEU A 64 5.60 -2.17 2.74
N HIS A 65 6.55 -1.29 3.05
CA HIS A 65 7.54 -1.49 4.09
C HIS A 65 7.28 -0.54 5.26
N SER A 66 7.26 -1.09 6.47
CA SER A 66 7.23 -0.29 7.69
C SER A 66 8.65 0.14 8.06
N THR A 67 8.83 1.43 8.28
CA THR A 67 10.08 2.06 8.69
C THR A 67 9.86 2.84 10.00
N SER A 68 10.93 3.34 10.60
CA SER A 68 10.82 4.22 11.77
C SER A 68 10.12 5.54 11.49
N GLU A 69 10.03 5.96 10.22
CA GLU A 69 9.44 7.23 9.80
C GLU A 69 8.01 7.06 9.26
N GLY A 70 7.54 5.83 9.07
CA GLY A 70 6.22 5.53 8.49
C GLY A 70 6.28 4.39 7.47
N TYR A 71 5.31 4.36 6.57
CA TYR A 71 5.16 3.35 5.54
C TYR A 71 5.66 3.88 4.19
N VAL A 72 6.46 3.09 3.50
CA VAL A 72 6.95 3.38 2.14
C VAL A 72 6.51 2.27 1.20
N LEU A 73 6.60 2.50 -0.11
CA LEU A 73 6.35 1.44 -1.09
C LEU A 73 7.37 0.32 -0.90
N GLY A 74 6.86 -0.91 -0.80
CA GLY A 74 7.70 -2.10 -0.85
C GLY A 74 8.28 -2.31 -2.25
N PRO A 75 9.24 -3.23 -2.42
CA PRO A 75 9.84 -3.56 -3.72
C PRO A 75 8.89 -4.33 -4.65
N HIS A 76 7.58 -4.13 -4.52
CA HIS A 76 6.58 -4.72 -5.40
C HIS A 76 6.81 -4.22 -6.84
N ASP A 77 6.71 -5.15 -7.80
CA ASP A 77 7.14 -5.04 -9.20
C ASP A 77 6.23 -4.11 -10.04
N TRP A 78 5.86 -2.94 -9.51
CA TRP A 78 5.06 -1.95 -10.22
C TRP A 78 5.96 -1.10 -11.17
N ALA A 79 6.70 -1.77 -12.04
CA ALA A 79 7.34 -1.13 -13.19
C ALA A 79 6.93 -1.87 -14.48
N PRO A 80 6.33 -1.19 -15.47
CA PRO A 80 6.14 -1.76 -16.81
C PRO A 80 7.46 -1.92 -17.59
#